data_AF-A0A7S0VZE8-F1
#
_entry.id   AF-A0A7S0VZE8-F1
#
_cell.length_a   1.000
_cell.length_b   1.000
_cell.length_c   1.000
_cell.angle_alpha   90.00
_cell.angle_beta   90.00
_cell.angle_gamma   90.00
#
_symmetry.space_group_name_H-M   'P 1'
#
loop_
_entity.id
_entity.type
_entity.pdbx_description
1 polymer ?
#
loop_
_entity_poly.entity_id
_entity_poly.type
_entity_poly.pdbx_seq_one_letter_code
_entity_poly.pdbx_strand_id
1 'polypeptide(L)'
;GEGSPAVGDGGGEARQSPPPPPPGPKKYTFFVGPGNNSELVRATIERRPWWELGKEDDPELNLKWLQVRNKSVAEYVRRMGNRQFLNHLDNLTCIGRKNELYKNLRDYCEREKINVHEIAPPTFIVSAGEMCAEYFEFSRVCKQLEAKNISRVANKVKNAVSAVQAMQAG
;
A
#
# COMPACT_ATOMS: atom_id res chain seq x y z
N GLY A 1 28.48 -37.20 -15.82
CA GLY A 1 27.85 -36.91 -14.53
C GLY A 1 27.78 -35.41 -14.39
N GLU A 2 26.61 -34.84 -14.64
CA GLU A 2 26.35 -33.40 -14.47
C GLU A 2 24.95 -33.30 -13.87
N GLY A 3 24.88 -32.88 -12.61
CA GLY A 3 23.63 -32.71 -11.88
C GLY A 3 23.14 -31.28 -11.99
N SER A 4 21.89 -31.11 -12.44
CA SER A 4 21.14 -29.86 -12.34
C SER A 4 20.86 -29.49 -10.88
N PRO A 5 20.86 -28.20 -10.50
CA PRO A 5 20.33 -27.80 -9.22
C PRO A 5 18.81 -27.70 -9.31
N ALA A 6 18.14 -28.40 -8.39
CA ALA A 6 16.70 -28.34 -8.20
C ALA A 6 16.27 -26.94 -7.75
N VAL A 7 15.25 -26.41 -8.41
CA VAL A 7 14.52 -25.20 -8.01
C VAL A 7 13.81 -25.51 -6.70
N GLY A 8 14.16 -24.77 -5.65
CA GLY A 8 13.54 -24.87 -4.33
C GLY A 8 12.06 -24.50 -4.41
N ASP A 9 11.22 -25.45 -4.00
CA ASP A 9 9.79 -25.31 -3.80
C ASP A 9 9.53 -24.24 -2.71
N GLY A 10 8.71 -23.25 -3.05
CA GLY A 10 8.38 -22.13 -2.18
C GLY A 10 7.54 -22.60 -1.01
N GLY A 11 8.19 -22.82 0.14
CA GLY A 11 7.55 -23.19 1.39
C GLY A 11 6.39 -22.26 1.72
N GLY A 12 5.19 -22.83 1.81
CA GLY A 12 4.03 -22.15 2.37
C GLY A 12 4.35 -21.75 3.82
N GLU A 13 4.39 -20.44 4.08
CA GLU A 13 4.49 -19.92 5.44
C GLU A 13 3.40 -20.55 6.31
N ALA A 14 3.84 -21.29 7.33
CA ALA A 14 2.97 -21.85 8.34
C ALA A 14 2.09 -20.74 8.90
N ARG A 15 0.77 -20.92 8.82
CA ARG A 15 -0.20 -20.00 9.43
C ARG A 15 0.17 -19.85 10.91
N GLN A 16 0.62 -18.66 11.31
CA GLN A 16 0.93 -18.37 12.69
C GLN A 16 -0.28 -18.72 13.56
N SER A 17 -0.04 -19.56 14.57
CA SER A 17 -1.05 -19.94 15.57
C SER A 17 -1.68 -18.68 16.17
N PRO A 18 -3.00 -18.69 16.45
CA PRO A 18 -3.65 -17.53 17.04
C PRO A 18 -2.99 -17.16 18.38
N PRO A 19 -2.96 -15.86 18.75
CA PRO A 19 -2.39 -15.42 20.01
C PRO A 19 -3.08 -16.13 21.19
N PRO A 20 -2.36 -16.37 22.31
CA PRO A 20 -2.93 -17.07 23.45
C PRO A 20 -4.09 -16.29 24.08
N PRO A 21 -5.01 -17.00 24.77
CA PRO A 21 -6.10 -16.36 25.51
C PRO A 21 -5.56 -15.45 26.64
N PRO A 22 -6.35 -14.46 27.08
CA PRO A 22 -6.04 -13.63 28.25
C PRO A 22 -5.81 -14.50 29.50
N PRO A 23 -4.93 -14.07 30.42
CA PRO A 23 -4.78 -14.73 31.70
C PRO A 23 -6.04 -14.49 32.55
N GLY A 24 -6.79 -15.56 32.82
CA GLY A 24 -7.97 -15.57 33.70
C GLY A 24 -9.32 -15.54 32.96
N PRO A 25 -10.44 -15.33 33.68
CA PRO A 25 -11.79 -15.42 33.10
C PRO A 25 -12.21 -14.19 32.28
N LYS A 26 -11.41 -13.13 32.23
CA LYS A 26 -11.75 -11.90 31.51
C LYS A 26 -11.60 -12.10 30.00
N LYS A 27 -12.65 -11.76 29.25
CA LYS A 27 -12.58 -11.63 27.80
C LYS A 27 -12.08 -10.23 27.42
N TYR A 28 -11.56 -10.11 26.20
CA TYR A 28 -11.30 -8.81 25.58
C TYR A 28 -12.54 -8.34 24.82
N THR A 29 -12.82 -7.04 24.84
CA THR A 29 -13.93 -6.43 24.11
C THR A 29 -13.45 -5.78 22.81
N PHE A 30 -14.20 -5.94 21.73
CA PHE A 30 -13.90 -5.28 20.45
C PHE A 30 -15.11 -4.65 19.80
N PHE A 31 -14.89 -3.63 18.98
CA PHE A 31 -15.90 -3.02 18.13
C PHE A 31 -15.39 -2.95 16.69
N VAL A 32 -16.26 -3.26 15.73
CA VAL A 32 -16.01 -3.07 14.30
C VAL A 32 -17.07 -2.14 13.74
N GLY A 33 -16.64 -0.93 13.40
CA GLY A 33 -17.49 0.07 12.76
C GLY A 33 -17.79 -0.27 11.29
N PRO A 34 -18.71 0.46 10.65
CA PRO A 34 -19.02 0.27 9.24
C PRO A 34 -17.82 0.63 8.35
N GLY A 35 -17.69 -0.05 7.21
CA GLY A 35 -16.65 0.20 6.22
C GLY A 35 -16.38 -0.99 5.32
N ASN A 36 -15.37 -0.87 4.46
CA ASN A 36 -14.95 -1.98 3.60
C ASN A 36 -14.47 -3.16 4.45
N ASN A 37 -14.96 -4.37 4.11
CA ASN A 37 -14.60 -5.63 4.76
C ASN A 37 -14.94 -5.73 6.27
N SER A 38 -15.82 -4.88 6.80
CA SER A 38 -16.16 -4.88 8.24
C SER A 38 -16.76 -6.21 8.71
N GLU A 39 -17.62 -6.84 7.91
CA GLU A 39 -18.22 -8.15 8.21
C GLU A 39 -17.16 -9.25 8.30
N LEU A 40 -16.20 -9.26 7.36
CA LEU A 40 -15.10 -10.21 7.35
C LEU A 40 -14.21 -10.04 8.59
N VAL A 41 -13.89 -8.80 8.95
CA VAL A 41 -13.09 -8.49 10.14
C VAL A 41 -13.83 -8.95 11.40
N ARG A 42 -15.12 -8.61 11.54
CA ARG A 42 -15.97 -9.04 12.66
C ARG A 42 -15.99 -10.55 12.79
N ALA A 43 -16.36 -11.26 11.72
CA ALA A 43 -16.40 -12.71 11.69
C ALA A 43 -15.03 -13.34 12.01
N THR A 44 -13.94 -12.69 11.64
CA THR A 44 -12.58 -13.16 11.95
C THR A 44 -12.25 -13.02 13.43
N ILE A 45 -12.67 -11.94 14.09
CA ILE A 45 -12.44 -11.72 15.52
C ILE A 45 -13.33 -12.66 16.35
N GLU A 46 -14.61 -12.81 15.99
CA GLU A 46 -15.59 -13.66 16.69
C GLU A 46 -15.20 -15.15 16.73
N ARG A 47 -14.36 -15.61 15.79
CA ARG A 47 -13.79 -16.98 15.84
C ARG A 47 -12.91 -17.23 17.07
N ARG A 48 -12.52 -16.19 17.80
CA ARG A 48 -11.68 -16.30 19.00
C ARG A 48 -12.58 -16.22 20.25
N PRO A 49 -12.70 -17.29 21.05
CA PRO A 49 -13.66 -17.35 22.16
C PRO A 49 -13.37 -16.38 23.31
N TRP A 50 -12.15 -15.82 23.34
CA TRP A 50 -11.73 -14.81 24.31
C TRP A 50 -11.97 -13.36 23.86
N TRP A 51 -12.64 -13.16 22.73
CA TRP A 51 -13.13 -11.85 22.29
C TRP A 51 -14.65 -11.78 22.40
N GLU A 52 -15.16 -10.62 22.76
CA GLU A 52 -16.58 -10.32 22.81
C GLU A 52 -16.90 -8.98 22.16
N LEU A 53 -18.05 -8.89 21.50
CA LEU A 53 -18.48 -7.67 20.84
C LEU A 53 -18.89 -6.64 21.91
N GLY A 54 -18.17 -5.52 21.95
CA GLY A 54 -18.45 -4.37 22.80
C GLY A 54 -19.24 -3.28 22.08
N LYS A 55 -19.50 -2.18 22.81
CA LYS A 55 -20.14 -0.97 22.26
C LYS A 55 -19.08 0.02 21.79
N GLU A 56 -19.45 0.89 20.85
CA GLU A 56 -18.52 1.87 20.28
C GLU A 56 -18.01 2.89 21.30
N ASP A 57 -18.89 3.28 22.22
CA ASP A 57 -18.74 4.30 23.25
C ASP A 57 -18.20 3.75 24.57
N ASP A 58 -17.91 2.43 24.63
CA ASP A 58 -17.36 1.80 25.81
C ASP A 58 -15.92 2.31 26.07
N PRO A 59 -15.66 3.00 27.20
CA PRO A 59 -14.33 3.47 27.53
C PRO A 59 -13.34 2.31 27.79
N GLU A 60 -13.82 1.14 28.21
CA GLU A 60 -13.00 -0.03 28.52
C GLU A 60 -12.78 -0.94 27.30
N LEU A 61 -13.23 -0.52 26.11
CA LEU A 61 -13.06 -1.27 24.87
C LEU A 61 -11.58 -1.57 24.56
N ASN A 62 -11.24 -2.84 24.36
CA ASN A 62 -9.83 -3.19 24.08
C ASN A 62 -9.42 -2.92 22.63
N LEU A 63 -10.30 -3.17 21.65
CA LEU A 63 -9.99 -2.96 20.23
C LEU A 63 -11.12 -2.23 19.51
N LYS A 64 -10.79 -1.11 18.86
CA LYS A 64 -11.72 -0.39 17.99
C LYS A 64 -11.22 -0.43 16.54
N TRP A 65 -11.92 -1.16 15.69
CA TRP A 65 -11.65 -1.26 14.27
C TRP A 65 -12.57 -0.32 13.48
N LEU A 66 -11.99 0.69 12.83
CA LEU A 66 -12.71 1.71 12.08
C LEU A 66 -12.15 1.88 10.67
N GLN A 67 -12.84 2.66 9.84
CA GLN A 67 -12.32 3.14 8.56
C GLN A 67 -11.43 4.38 8.76
N VAL A 68 -10.33 4.47 7.99
CA VAL A 68 -9.19 5.43 8.06
C VAL A 68 -9.56 6.92 8.20
N ARG A 69 -10.81 7.31 7.94
CA ARG A 69 -11.20 8.72 7.86
C ARG A 69 -11.51 9.40 9.19
N ASN A 70 -11.52 8.68 10.31
CA ASN A 70 -12.02 9.23 11.56
C ASN A 70 -10.89 9.73 12.50
N LYS A 71 -10.18 10.79 12.11
CA LYS A 71 -9.10 11.41 12.92
C LYS A 71 -9.55 11.76 14.35
N SER A 72 -10.79 12.21 14.51
CA SER A 72 -11.34 12.60 15.81
C SER A 72 -11.45 11.43 16.78
N VAL A 73 -11.57 10.18 16.32
CA VAL A 73 -11.62 9.02 17.21
C VAL A 73 -10.26 8.70 17.80
N ALA A 74 -9.19 8.76 17.01
CA ALA A 74 -7.84 8.53 17.52
C ALA A 74 -7.46 9.58 18.58
N GLU A 75 -7.77 10.84 18.33
CA GLU A 75 -7.57 11.94 19.29
C GLU A 75 -8.44 11.77 20.55
N TYR A 76 -9.70 11.38 20.40
CA TYR A 76 -10.59 11.12 21.53
C TYR A 76 -10.08 10.00 22.44
N VAL A 77 -9.71 8.85 21.86
CA VAL A 77 -9.19 7.70 22.61
C VAL A 77 -7.94 8.08 23.41
N ARG A 78 -7.03 8.85 22.79
CA ARG A 78 -5.83 9.37 23.50
C ARG A 78 -6.20 10.28 24.66
N ARG A 79 -7.14 11.21 24.46
CA ARG A 79 -7.54 12.16 25.49
C ARG A 79 -8.14 11.49 26.72
N MET A 80 -8.85 10.38 26.52
CA MET A 80 -9.47 9.64 27.63
C MET A 80 -8.44 8.84 28.44
N GLY A 81 -7.23 8.61 27.93
CA GLY A 81 -6.19 7.85 28.64
C GLY A 81 -6.44 6.34 28.70
N ASN A 82 -7.44 5.85 27.95
CA ASN A 82 -7.84 4.45 27.96
C ASN A 82 -6.87 3.63 27.10
N ARG A 83 -6.52 2.42 27.56
CA ARG A 83 -5.66 1.49 26.82
C ARG A 83 -6.45 0.76 25.72
N GLN A 84 -6.88 1.51 24.70
CA GLN A 84 -7.58 0.94 23.54
C GLN A 84 -6.63 0.81 22.35
N PHE A 85 -6.71 -0.30 21.63
CA PHE A 85 -6.03 -0.51 20.36
C PHE A 85 -6.89 0.00 19.20
N LEU A 86 -6.24 0.67 18.25
CA LEU A 86 -6.85 1.11 17.00
C LEU A 86 -6.19 0.39 15.82
N ASN A 87 -6.93 0.16 14.75
CA ASN A 87 -6.40 -0.44 13.53
C ASN A 87 -5.69 0.55 12.59
N HIS A 88 -5.40 1.76 13.07
CA HIS A 88 -4.72 2.81 12.31
C HIS A 88 -3.50 3.32 13.08
N LEU A 89 -2.41 3.51 12.34
CA LEU A 89 -1.25 4.22 12.84
C LEU A 89 -1.44 5.72 12.61
N ASP A 90 -0.89 6.52 13.52
CA ASP A 90 -0.88 7.96 13.36
C ASP A 90 -0.04 8.39 12.18
N ASN A 91 -0.43 9.54 11.62
CA ASN A 91 0.36 10.22 10.60
C ASN A 91 0.71 9.35 9.39
N LEU A 92 -0.07 8.28 9.13
CA LEU A 92 0.03 7.46 7.93
C LEU A 92 -0.05 8.27 6.63
N THR A 93 -0.45 9.54 6.68
CA THR A 93 -0.37 10.45 5.54
C THR A 93 1.03 10.55 4.94
N CYS A 94 2.10 10.35 5.73
CA CYS A 94 3.48 10.38 5.25
C CYS A 94 3.80 9.30 4.21
N ILE A 95 3.12 8.15 4.27
CA ILE A 95 3.30 7.02 3.33
C ILE A 95 2.04 6.71 2.52
N GLY A 96 0.87 7.07 3.02
CA GLY A 96 -0.43 6.77 2.44
C GLY A 96 -0.87 7.77 1.38
N ARG A 97 -0.26 8.96 1.31
CA ARG A 97 -0.48 9.93 0.23
C ARG A 97 0.68 9.86 -0.76
N LYS A 98 0.39 9.80 -2.05
CA LYS A 98 1.41 9.64 -3.11
C LYS A 98 2.48 10.72 -3.07
N ASN A 99 2.08 11.98 -2.89
CA ASN A 99 2.99 13.11 -2.84
C ASN A 99 3.89 13.06 -1.59
N GLU A 100 3.33 12.77 -0.41
CA GLU A 100 4.10 12.66 0.83
C GLU A 100 5.01 11.44 0.83
N LEU A 101 4.53 10.30 0.28
CA LEU A 101 5.33 9.10 0.11
C LEU A 101 6.58 9.41 -0.72
N TYR A 102 6.40 10.06 -1.87
CA TYR A 102 7.53 10.37 -2.74
C TYR A 102 8.48 11.39 -2.11
N LYS A 103 7.99 12.43 -1.44
CA LYS A 103 8.83 13.38 -0.69
C LYS A 103 9.69 12.64 0.34
N ASN A 104 9.06 11.86 1.21
CA ASN A 104 9.76 11.15 2.28
C ASN A 104 10.77 10.13 1.73
N LEU A 105 10.41 9.44 0.64
CA LEU A 105 11.30 8.50 -0.02
C LEU A 105 12.50 9.22 -0.65
N ARG A 106 12.28 10.32 -1.36
CA ARG A 106 13.34 11.14 -1.96
C ARG A 106 14.28 11.68 -0.88
N ASP A 107 13.75 12.28 0.17
CA ASP A 107 14.55 12.88 1.25
C ASP A 107 15.38 11.81 1.99
N TYR A 108 14.84 10.58 2.16
CA TYR A 108 15.61 9.45 2.67
C TYR A 108 16.74 9.06 1.70
N CYS A 109 16.43 8.89 0.41
CA CYS A 109 17.41 8.48 -0.60
C CYS A 109 18.54 9.50 -0.75
N GLU A 110 18.23 10.80 -0.72
CA GLU A 110 19.23 11.88 -0.75
C GLU A 110 20.23 11.77 0.40
N ARG A 111 19.73 11.52 1.62
CA ARG A 111 20.59 11.34 2.80
C ARG A 111 21.47 10.09 2.70
N GLU A 112 20.90 8.98 2.25
CA GLU A 112 21.62 7.72 2.08
C GLU A 112 22.45 7.67 0.78
N LYS A 113 22.44 8.75 -0.01
CA LYS A 113 23.12 8.85 -1.32
C LYS A 113 22.68 7.76 -2.31
N ILE A 114 21.43 7.34 -2.21
CA ILE A 114 20.77 6.40 -3.12
C ILE A 114 20.05 7.21 -4.19
N ASN A 115 20.15 6.80 -5.45
CA ASN A 115 19.34 7.38 -6.49
C ASN A 115 17.88 6.92 -6.32
N VAL A 116 16.96 7.84 -6.00
CA VAL A 116 15.55 7.53 -5.79
C VAL A 116 14.91 6.80 -6.99
N HIS A 117 15.43 7.02 -8.20
CA HIS A 117 14.90 6.41 -9.41
C HIS A 117 15.27 4.93 -9.60
N GLU A 118 16.14 4.38 -8.75
CA GLU A 118 16.40 2.95 -8.67
C GLU A 118 15.30 2.21 -7.88
N ILE A 119 14.57 2.94 -7.03
CA ILE A 119 13.52 2.40 -6.15
C ILE A 119 12.13 2.77 -6.69
N ALA A 120 11.97 3.99 -7.19
CA ALA A 120 10.70 4.51 -7.68
C ALA A 120 10.82 4.93 -9.16
N PRO A 121 9.77 4.75 -9.98
CA PRO A 121 9.73 5.34 -11.32
C PRO A 121 9.95 6.87 -11.28
N PRO A 122 10.38 7.51 -12.38
CA PRO A 122 10.41 8.96 -12.50
C PRO A 122 9.08 9.58 -12.05
N THR A 123 9.14 10.33 -10.96
CA THR A 123 7.96 10.86 -10.25
C THR A 123 8.16 12.34 -10.01
N PHE A 124 7.09 13.10 -10.20
CA PHE A 124 7.09 14.56 -10.12
C PHE A 124 5.89 15.01 -9.29
N ILE A 125 6.13 15.93 -8.37
CA ILE A 125 5.09 16.58 -7.58
C ILE A 125 4.79 17.92 -8.24
N VAL A 126 3.63 17.99 -8.91
CA VAL A 126 3.18 19.20 -9.61
C VAL A 126 1.92 19.74 -8.96
N SER A 127 1.87 21.07 -8.79
CA SER A 127 0.67 21.78 -8.35
C SER A 127 -0.09 22.31 -9.57
N ALA A 128 -1.42 22.21 -9.56
CA ALA A 128 -2.23 22.76 -10.65
C ALA A 128 -2.07 24.29 -10.72
N GLY A 129 -1.78 24.80 -11.92
CA GLY A 129 -1.58 26.24 -12.16
C GLY A 129 -0.20 26.77 -11.79
N GLU A 130 0.72 25.92 -11.31
CA GLU A 130 2.06 26.34 -10.93
C GLU A 130 3.10 25.85 -11.94
N MET A 131 3.84 26.80 -12.53
CA MET A 131 4.92 26.52 -13.49
C MET A 131 6.27 26.47 -12.75
N CYS A 132 6.43 25.50 -11.85
CA CYS A 132 7.66 25.32 -11.07
C CYS A 132 8.73 24.55 -11.85
N ALA A 133 9.96 24.50 -11.30
CA ALA A 133 11.07 23.75 -11.90
C ALA A 133 10.70 22.26 -12.14
N GLU A 134 10.00 21.66 -11.18
CA GLU A 134 9.56 20.26 -11.26
C GLU A 134 8.52 20.05 -12.37
N TYR A 135 7.65 21.04 -12.64
CA TYR A 135 6.72 21.00 -13.76
C TYR A 135 7.42 21.03 -15.12
N PHE A 136 8.47 21.84 -15.28
CA PHE A 136 9.24 21.89 -16.52
C PHE A 136 9.97 20.57 -16.78
N GLU A 137 10.52 19.98 -15.73
CA GLU A 137 11.18 18.67 -15.81
C GLU A 137 10.19 17.55 -16.15
N PHE A 138 9.03 17.54 -15.48
CA PHE A 138 7.91 16.67 -15.84
C PHE A 138 7.56 16.79 -17.32
N SER A 139 7.36 18.01 -17.81
CA SER A 139 7.01 18.30 -19.20
C SER A 139 8.08 17.78 -20.18
N ARG A 140 9.36 17.94 -19.83
CA ARG A 140 10.49 17.45 -20.62
C ARG A 140 10.46 15.92 -20.71
N VAL A 141 10.30 15.24 -19.58
CA VAL A 141 10.29 13.77 -19.51
C VAL A 141 9.07 13.20 -20.23
N CYS A 142 7.88 13.78 -20.04
CA CYS A 142 6.67 13.37 -20.76
C CYS A 142 6.85 13.41 -22.28
N LYS A 143 7.35 14.52 -22.83
CA LYS A 143 7.62 14.65 -24.27
C LYS A 143 8.59 13.59 -24.78
N GLN A 144 9.62 13.27 -24.01
CA GLN A 144 10.58 12.22 -24.37
C GLN A 144 9.95 10.82 -24.37
N LEU A 145 9.08 10.52 -23.40
CA LEU A 145 8.39 9.24 -23.31
C LEU A 145 7.37 9.07 -24.45
N GLU A 146 6.64 10.13 -24.79
CA GLU A 146 5.70 10.15 -25.91
C GLU A 146 6.43 9.88 -27.24
N ALA A 147 7.53 10.59 -27.51
CA ALA A 147 8.32 10.40 -28.73
C ALA A 147 8.90 8.97 -28.84
N LYS A 148 9.37 8.40 -27.72
CA LYS A 148 9.82 7.00 -27.66
C LYS A 148 8.68 6.02 -27.93
N ASN A 149 7.49 6.27 -27.38
CA ASN A 149 6.34 5.39 -27.59
C ASN A 149 5.85 5.43 -29.04
N ILE A 150 5.79 6.61 -29.66
CA ILE A 150 5.46 6.78 -31.08
C ILE A 150 6.45 6.01 -31.95
N SER A 151 7.75 6.17 -31.71
CA SER A 151 8.80 5.44 -32.44
C SER A 151 8.65 3.92 -32.29
N ARG A 152 8.34 3.44 -31.08
CA ARG A 152 8.12 2.01 -30.80
C ARG A 152 6.92 1.46 -31.56
N VAL A 153 5.80 2.19 -31.59
CA VAL A 153 4.60 1.79 -32.33
C VAL A 153 4.86 1.78 -33.83
N ALA A 154 5.52 2.81 -34.37
CA ALA A 154 5.86 2.89 -35.79
C ALA A 154 6.74 1.70 -36.23
N ASN A 155 7.73 1.32 -35.41
CA ASN A 155 8.59 0.16 -35.68
C ASN A 155 7.80 -1.15 -35.65
N LYS A 156 6.86 -1.31 -34.70
CA LYS A 156 5.99 -2.50 -34.64
C LYS A 156 5.11 -2.62 -35.89
N VAL A 157 4.56 -1.51 -36.37
CA VAL A 157 3.75 -1.47 -37.60
C VAL A 157 4.61 -1.80 -38.82
N LYS A 158 5.79 -1.18 -38.97
CA LYS A 158 6.72 -1.48 -40.07
C LYS A 158 7.07 -2.97 -40.12
N ASN A 159 7.42 -3.55 -38.97
CA ASN A 159 7.76 -4.97 -38.89
C ASN A 159 6.58 -5.88 -39.29
N ALA A 160 5.36 -5.53 -38.87
CA ALA A 160 4.16 -6.27 -39.24
C ALA A 160 3.87 -6.18 -40.74
N VAL A 161 4.01 -4.99 -41.34
CA VAL A 161 3.82 -4.78 -42.79
C VAL A 161 4.84 -5.58 -43.59
N SER A 162 6.12 -5.53 -43.21
CA SER A 162 7.17 -6.32 -43.88
C SER A 162 6.91 -7.82 -43.79
N ALA A 163 6.42 -8.31 -42.64
CA ALA A 163 6.07 -9.72 -42.48
C ALA A 163 4.91 -10.14 -43.39
N VAL A 164 3.86 -9.31 -43.51
CA VAL A 164 2.73 -9.57 -44.42
C VAL A 164 3.17 -9.58 -45.89
N GLN A 165 4.01 -8.64 -46.29
CA GLN A 165 4.53 -8.57 -47.66
C GLN A 165 5.40 -9.79 -48.00
N ALA A 166 6.22 -10.27 -47.07
CA ALA A 166 7.02 -11.48 -47.25
C ALA A 166 6.16 -12.75 -47.43
N MET A 167 5.01 -12.83 -46.75
CA MET A 167 4.06 -13.95 -46.89
C MET A 167 3.27 -13.93 -48.20
N GLN A 168 3.16 -12.78 -48.87
CA GLN A 168 2.46 -12.64 -50.15
C GLN A 168 3.36 -12.85 -51.37
N ALA A 169 4.68 -12.85 -51.16
CA ALA A 169 5.69 -12.97 -52.22
C ALA A 169 6.25 -14.40 -52.39
N GLY A 170 5.76 -15.37 -51.61
CA GLY A 170 6.06 -16.81 -51.73
C GLY A 170 4.81 -17.63 -51.94
#